data_AF-A0A6B0SKB4-F1
#
_entry.id   AF-A0A6B0SKB4-F1
#
_cell.length_a   1.000
_cell.length_b   1.000
_cell.length_c   1.000
_cell.angle_alpha   90.00
_cell.angle_beta   90.00
_cell.angle_gamma   90.00
#
_symmetry.space_group_name_H-M   'P 1'
#
loop_
_entity.id
_entity.type
_entity.pdbx_description
1 polymer ?
#
loop_
_entity_poly.entity_id
_entity_poly.type
_entity_poly.pdbx_seq_one_letter_code
_entity_poly.pdbx_strand_id
1 'polypeptide(L)'
;MVERNDPARAGVKAGRVVGVATAALSVAALLGVQDTYYEQMTVLLGFVGADAVPLAAVFWGNVALTAAARYTLAYVVGSLVGVVYDWLGRPSLVVLGILVSVVGAVDGAFAALDTRSAVFGVAYLLAWLCYVPVFARVFDESADERSGPVRLS
;
A
#
# COMPACT_ATOMS: atom_id res chain seq x y z
N MET A 1 -21.87 -11.07 20.42
CA MET A 1 -21.11 -9.84 20.16
C MET A 1 -21.51 -9.38 18.77
N VAL A 2 -22.16 -8.22 18.65
CA VAL A 2 -22.48 -7.62 17.34
C VAL A 2 -21.16 -7.19 16.72
N GLU A 3 -20.79 -7.74 15.56
CA GLU A 3 -19.63 -7.26 14.80
C GLU A 3 -19.93 -5.84 14.32
N ARG A 4 -19.53 -4.84 15.12
CA ARG A 4 -19.57 -3.44 14.71
C ARG A 4 -18.71 -3.30 13.46
N ASN A 5 -19.28 -2.81 12.38
CA ASN A 5 -18.55 -2.62 11.13
C ASN A 5 -17.51 -1.50 11.31
N ASP A 6 -16.27 -1.89 11.66
CA ASP A 6 -15.18 -0.98 11.99
C ASP A 6 -14.51 -0.43 10.70
N PRO A 7 -14.58 0.89 10.43
CA PRO A 7 -13.94 1.52 9.28
C PRO A 7 -12.42 1.28 9.23
N ALA A 8 -11.75 1.17 10.37
CA ALA A 8 -10.32 0.87 10.40
C ALA A 8 -10.03 -0.54 9.84
N ARG A 9 -10.88 -1.52 10.15
CA ARG A 9 -10.76 -2.89 9.64
C ARG A 9 -11.06 -2.97 8.14
N ALA A 10 -12.04 -2.21 7.66
CA ALA A 10 -12.30 -2.06 6.22
C ALA A 10 -11.11 -1.38 5.52
N GLY A 11 -10.54 -0.37 6.16
CA GLY A 11 -9.36 0.34 5.65
C GLY A 11 -8.11 -0.52 5.56
N VAL A 12 -7.89 -1.41 6.53
CA VAL A 12 -6.85 -2.44 6.45
C VAL A 12 -7.05 -3.35 5.24
N LYS A 13 -8.26 -3.88 5.03
CA LYS A 13 -8.55 -4.78 3.91
C LYS A 13 -8.31 -4.10 2.56
N ALA A 14 -8.74 -2.85 2.41
CA ALA A 14 -8.46 -2.05 1.22
C ALA A 14 -6.96 -1.74 1.07
N GLY A 15 -6.30 -1.36 2.15
CA GLY A 15 -4.86 -1.10 2.20
C GLY A 15 -4.00 -2.31 1.79
N ARG A 16 -4.42 -3.54 2.10
CA ARG A 16 -3.73 -4.76 1.64
C ARG A 16 -3.75 -4.89 0.12
N VAL A 17 -4.85 -4.56 -0.54
CA VAL A 17 -4.95 -4.62 -2.00
C VAL A 17 -4.01 -3.60 -2.64
N VAL A 18 -4.02 -2.37 -2.12
CA VAL A 18 -3.07 -1.33 -2.54
C VAL A 18 -1.63 -1.78 -2.29
N GLY A 19 -1.35 -2.35 -1.12
CA GLY A 19 -0.02 -2.82 -0.74
C GLY A 19 0.52 -3.92 -1.64
N VAL A 20 -0.33 -4.85 -2.08
CA VAL A 20 0.06 -5.87 -3.08
C VAL A 20 0.37 -5.22 -4.41
N ALA A 21 -0.46 -4.26 -4.87
CA ALA A 21 -0.24 -3.57 -6.13
C ALA A 21 1.05 -2.74 -6.12
N THR A 22 1.29 -1.93 -5.08
CA THR A 22 2.51 -1.10 -4.96
C THR A 22 3.75 -1.96 -4.71
N ALA A 23 3.64 -3.06 -3.96
CA ALA A 23 4.72 -4.03 -3.84
C ALA A 23 5.08 -4.63 -5.21
N ALA A 24 4.10 -5.09 -6.00
CA ALA A 24 4.35 -5.61 -7.34
C ALA A 24 5.01 -4.57 -8.26
N LEU A 25 4.56 -3.31 -8.21
CA LEU A 25 5.17 -2.21 -8.97
C LEU A 25 6.62 -1.96 -8.53
N SER A 26 6.91 -1.96 -7.22
CA SER A 26 8.28 -1.81 -6.70
C SER A 26 9.21 -2.94 -7.13
N VAL A 27 8.72 -4.18 -7.12
CA VAL A 27 9.47 -5.35 -7.60
C VAL A 27 9.75 -5.22 -9.09
N ALA A 28 8.76 -4.83 -9.90
CA ALA A 28 8.94 -4.61 -11.32
C ALA A 28 9.98 -3.51 -11.62
N ALA A 29 9.96 -2.41 -10.84
CA ALA A 29 10.96 -1.35 -10.95
C ALA A 29 12.37 -1.86 -10.64
N LEU A 30 12.54 -2.62 -9.55
CA LEU A 30 13.84 -3.18 -9.14
C LEU A 30 14.40 -4.18 -10.16
N LEU A 31 13.54 -5.04 -10.73
CA LEU A 31 13.94 -5.96 -11.79
C LEU A 31 14.43 -5.22 -13.04
N GLY A 32 13.88 -4.04 -13.33
CA GLY A 32 14.31 -3.21 -14.45
C GLY A 32 15.69 -2.56 -14.30
N VAL A 33 16.27 -2.56 -13.09
CA VAL A 33 17.57 -1.94 -12.79
C VAL A 33 18.58 -2.93 -12.18
N GLN A 34 18.36 -4.22 -12.37
CA GLN A 34 19.15 -5.30 -11.74
C GLN A 34 20.65 -5.19 -12.04
N ASP A 35 21.02 -4.94 -13.30
CA ASP A 35 22.43 -4.87 -13.70
C ASP A 35 23.14 -3.70 -13.01
N THR A 36 22.52 -2.51 -13.00
CA THR A 36 23.04 -1.34 -12.30
C THR A 36 23.16 -1.58 -10.79
N TYR A 37 22.21 -2.32 -10.19
CA TYR A 37 22.29 -2.69 -8.78
C TYR A 37 23.50 -3.60 -8.50
N TYR A 38 23.75 -4.60 -9.35
CA TYR A 38 24.92 -5.47 -9.21
C TYR A 38 26.23 -4.69 -9.34
N GLU A 39 26.36 -3.82 -10.33
CA GLU A 39 27.55 -2.97 -10.50
C GLU A 39 27.83 -2.11 -9.25
N GLN A 40 26.81 -1.44 -8.72
CA GLN A 40 26.94 -0.62 -7.52
C GLN A 40 27.29 -1.45 -6.28
N MET A 41 26.64 -2.61 -6.12
CA MET A 41 26.84 -3.45 -4.95
C MET A 41 28.21 -4.16 -4.97
N THR A 42 28.75 -4.50 -6.14
CA THR A 42 30.13 -4.99 -6.26
C THR A 42 31.13 -3.98 -5.71
N VAL A 43 30.98 -2.70 -6.06
CA VAL A 43 31.86 -1.64 -5.55
C VAL A 43 31.72 -1.47 -4.04
N LEU A 44 30.49 -1.46 -3.52
CA LEU A 44 30.22 -1.30 -2.09
C LEU A 44 30.73 -2.48 -1.25
N LEU A 45 30.48 -3.71 -1.69
CA LEU A 45 30.94 -4.90 -0.97
C LEU A 45 32.46 -5.02 -0.99
N GLY A 46 33.11 -4.69 -2.12
CA GLY A 46 34.58 -4.64 -2.18
C GLY A 46 35.17 -3.57 -1.25
N PHE A 47 34.51 -2.43 -1.08
CA PHE A 47 34.94 -1.40 -0.14
C PHE A 47 34.88 -1.87 1.32
N VAL A 48 33.90 -2.69 1.68
CA VAL A 48 33.72 -3.21 3.07
C VAL A 48 34.40 -4.57 3.27
N GLY A 49 35.11 -5.10 2.27
CA GLY A 49 35.79 -6.40 2.33
C GLY A 49 34.84 -7.60 2.38
N ALA A 50 33.63 -7.45 1.85
CA ALA A 50 32.56 -8.43 1.86
C ALA A 50 32.35 -9.11 0.49
N ASP A 51 33.41 -9.22 -0.32
CA ASP A 51 33.36 -9.75 -1.70
C ASP A 51 32.82 -11.19 -1.82
N ALA A 52 32.89 -11.96 -0.73
CA ALA A 52 32.39 -13.32 -0.68
C ALA A 52 30.84 -13.40 -0.61
N VAL A 53 30.14 -12.29 -0.38
CA VAL A 53 28.68 -12.27 -0.27
C VAL A 53 28.04 -12.41 -1.65
N PRO A 54 27.10 -13.38 -1.86
CA PRO A 54 26.44 -13.54 -3.14
C PRO A 54 25.55 -12.34 -3.48
N LEU A 55 25.85 -11.62 -4.57
CA LEU A 55 25.08 -10.46 -5.04
C LEU A 55 23.59 -10.78 -5.27
N ALA A 56 23.30 -12.00 -5.76
CA ALA A 56 21.94 -12.48 -5.94
C ALA A 56 21.17 -12.50 -4.61
N ALA A 57 21.81 -12.95 -3.51
CA ALA A 57 21.18 -12.99 -2.20
C ALA A 57 20.88 -11.57 -1.68
N VAL A 58 21.81 -10.63 -1.90
CA VAL A 58 21.64 -9.22 -1.51
C VAL A 58 20.49 -8.57 -2.29
N PHE A 59 20.45 -8.77 -3.61
CA PHE A 59 19.39 -8.22 -4.45
C PHE A 59 18.02 -8.79 -4.10
N TRP A 60 17.86 -10.11 -4.01
CA TRP A 60 16.58 -10.71 -3.66
C TRP A 60 16.15 -10.38 -2.23
N GLY A 61 17.12 -10.23 -1.32
CA GLY A 61 16.87 -9.69 0.02
C GLY A 61 16.29 -8.27 -0.03
N ASN A 62 16.90 -7.38 -0.83
CA ASN A 62 16.40 -6.02 -1.02
C ASN A 62 15.01 -5.99 -1.67
N VAL A 63 14.76 -6.83 -2.68
CA VAL A 63 13.45 -6.95 -3.33
C VAL A 63 12.39 -7.39 -2.33
N ALA A 64 12.67 -8.44 -1.54
CA ALA A 64 11.76 -8.94 -0.52
C ALA A 64 11.48 -7.90 0.57
N LEU A 65 12.52 -7.21 1.05
CA LEU A 65 12.39 -6.17 2.07
C LEU A 65 11.57 -4.98 1.56
N THR A 66 11.81 -4.56 0.30
CA THR A 66 11.07 -3.49 -0.36
C THR A 66 9.60 -3.84 -0.53
N ALA A 67 9.29 -5.05 -1.01
CA ALA A 67 7.93 -5.52 -1.15
C ALA A 67 7.21 -5.59 0.21
N ALA A 68 7.88 -6.10 1.24
CA ALA A 68 7.34 -6.15 2.61
C ALA A 68 7.09 -4.75 3.18
N ALA A 69 8.01 -3.80 2.96
CA ALA A 69 7.87 -2.41 3.39
C ALA A 69 6.69 -1.73 2.70
N ARG A 70 6.53 -1.92 1.38
CA ARG A 70 5.39 -1.37 0.61
C ARG A 70 4.06 -1.92 1.10
N TYR A 71 3.98 -3.24 1.30
CA TYR A 71 2.77 -3.87 1.83
C TYR A 71 2.44 -3.35 3.24
N THR A 72 3.43 -3.25 4.12
CA THR A 72 3.26 -2.78 5.50
C THR A 72 2.83 -1.33 5.56
N LEU A 73 3.45 -0.45 4.76
CA LEU A 73 3.07 0.96 4.68
C LEU A 73 1.63 1.11 4.20
N ALA A 74 1.24 0.45 3.12
CA ALA A 74 -0.12 0.52 2.60
C ALA A 74 -1.15 -0.06 3.58
N TYR A 75 -0.78 -1.10 4.34
CA TYR A 75 -1.60 -1.62 5.44
C TYR A 75 -1.85 -0.56 6.51
N VAL A 76 -0.79 0.08 7.01
CA VAL A 76 -0.87 1.07 8.10
C VAL A 76 -1.61 2.33 7.63
N VAL A 77 -1.21 2.88 6.48
CA VAL A 77 -1.84 4.06 5.90
C VAL A 77 -3.30 3.76 5.56
N GLY A 78 -3.60 2.59 5.00
CA GLY A 78 -4.98 2.18 4.72
C GLY A 78 -5.84 2.09 5.99
N SER A 79 -5.28 1.61 7.10
CA SER A 79 -5.94 1.65 8.42
C SER A 79 -6.19 3.08 8.89
N LEU A 80 -5.19 3.96 8.78
CA LEU A 80 -5.30 5.37 9.17
C LEU A 80 -6.34 6.11 8.35
N VAL A 81 -6.43 5.85 7.04
CA VAL A 81 -7.49 6.38 6.17
C VAL A 81 -8.87 5.97 6.70
N GLY A 82 -9.05 4.71 7.11
CA GLY A 82 -10.28 4.24 7.73
C GLY A 82 -10.60 4.94 9.06
N VAL A 83 -9.60 5.18 9.90
CA VAL A 83 -9.76 5.93 11.15
C VAL A 83 -10.14 7.39 10.87
N VAL A 84 -9.50 8.04 9.91
CA VAL A 84 -9.83 9.42 9.52
C VAL A 84 -11.24 9.49 8.92
N TYR A 85 -11.65 8.49 8.13
CA TYR A 85 -13.01 8.38 7.61
C TYR A 85 -14.05 8.33 8.75
N ASP A 86 -13.82 7.52 9.80
CA ASP A 86 -14.69 7.47 10.97
C ASP A 86 -14.68 8.79 11.75
N TRP A 87 -13.50 9.39 11.95
CA TRP A 87 -13.32 10.65 12.66
C TRP A 87 -14.03 11.83 11.97
N LEU A 88 -14.11 11.82 10.63
CA LEU A 88 -14.86 12.79 9.83
C LEU A 88 -16.37 12.53 9.81
N GLY A 89 -16.87 11.56 10.57
CA GLY A 89 -18.30 11.26 10.66
C GLY A 89 -18.83 10.50 9.44
N ARG A 90 -18.05 9.57 8.88
CA ARG A 90 -18.42 8.73 7.72
C ARG A 90 -18.83 9.55 6.49
N PRO A 91 -17.89 10.34 5.93
CA PRO A 91 -18.19 11.24 4.83
C PRO A 91 -18.47 10.47 3.52
N SER A 92 -19.00 11.15 2.50
CA SER A 92 -19.26 10.51 1.19
C SER A 92 -18.01 9.86 0.57
N LEU A 93 -18.22 8.85 -0.28
CA LEU A 93 -17.12 8.17 -1.02
C LEU A 93 -16.30 9.14 -1.89
N VAL A 94 -16.85 10.29 -2.28
CA VAL A 94 -16.11 11.33 -3.00
C VAL A 94 -15.04 11.94 -2.11
N VAL A 95 -15.37 12.25 -0.86
CA VAL A 95 -14.40 12.78 0.12
C VAL A 95 -13.32 11.75 0.42
N LEU A 96 -13.69 10.48 0.58
CA LEU A 96 -12.72 9.39 0.71
C LEU A 96 -11.81 9.31 -0.52
N GLY A 97 -12.38 9.41 -1.72
CA GLY A 97 -11.63 9.41 -2.97
C GLY A 97 -10.62 10.56 -3.06
N ILE A 98 -11.00 11.76 -2.63
CA ILE A 98 -10.08 12.91 -2.56
C ILE A 98 -8.94 12.62 -1.59
N LEU A 99 -9.24 12.13 -0.39
CA LEU A 99 -8.24 11.83 0.63
C LEU A 99 -7.24 10.77 0.16
N VAL A 100 -7.74 9.68 -0.42
CA VAL A 100 -6.93 8.61 -1.01
C VAL A 100 -6.11 9.11 -2.20
N SER A 101 -6.67 10.02 -3.01
CA SER A 101 -5.95 10.62 -4.15
C SER A 101 -4.75 11.44 -3.67
N VAL A 102 -4.88 12.17 -2.56
CA VAL A 102 -3.76 12.92 -1.96
C VAL A 102 -2.66 11.95 -1.50
N VAL A 103 -3.03 10.88 -0.79
CA VAL A 103 -2.07 9.85 -0.37
C VAL A 103 -1.37 9.23 -1.58
N GLY A 104 -2.13 8.83 -2.58
CA GLY A 104 -1.60 8.24 -3.81
C GLY A 104 -0.74 9.18 -4.63
N ALA A 105 -1.04 10.48 -4.63
CA ALA A 105 -0.24 11.49 -5.31
C ALA A 105 1.10 11.70 -4.61
N VAL A 106 1.12 11.73 -3.28
CA VAL A 106 2.36 11.84 -2.50
C VAL A 106 3.23 10.60 -2.70
N ASP A 107 2.67 9.39 -2.53
CA ASP A 107 3.39 8.14 -2.73
C ASP A 107 3.88 7.98 -4.18
N GLY A 108 3.03 8.32 -5.16
CA GLY A 108 3.36 8.33 -6.57
C GLY A 108 4.46 9.34 -6.92
N ALA A 109 4.49 10.52 -6.30
CA ALA A 109 5.56 11.49 -6.50
C ALA A 109 6.90 10.93 -6.01
N PHE A 110 6.95 10.31 -4.83
CA PHE A 110 8.15 9.63 -4.34
C PHE A 110 8.59 8.51 -5.28
N ALA A 111 7.66 7.67 -5.73
CA ALA A 111 7.97 6.60 -6.68
C ALA A 111 8.50 7.13 -8.03
N ALA A 112 7.94 8.24 -8.54
CA ALA A 112 8.40 8.86 -9.78
C ALA A 112 9.80 9.45 -9.65
N LEU A 113 10.14 10.04 -8.51
CA LEU A 113 11.48 10.59 -8.24
C LEU A 113 12.51 9.46 -8.11
N ASP A 114 12.17 8.41 -7.37
CA ASP A 114 13.03 7.25 -7.11
C ASP A 114 13.35 6.49 -8.42
N THR A 115 12.31 6.22 -9.22
CA THR A 115 12.46 5.51 -10.51
C THR A 115 12.79 6.43 -11.69
N ARG A 116 12.81 7.74 -11.48
CA ARG A 116 12.90 8.78 -12.53
C ARG A 116 11.89 8.58 -13.66
N SER A 117 10.70 8.10 -13.32
CA SER A 117 9.66 7.73 -14.29
C SER A 117 8.27 8.19 -13.83
N ALA A 118 7.68 9.10 -14.60
CA ALA A 118 6.31 9.55 -14.38
C ALA A 118 5.30 8.38 -14.49
N VAL A 119 5.60 7.36 -15.29
CA VAL A 119 4.74 6.17 -15.46
C VAL A 119 4.58 5.44 -14.14
N PHE A 120 5.67 5.23 -13.39
CA PHE A 120 5.58 4.61 -12.06
C PHE A 120 4.81 5.49 -11.08
N GLY A 121 4.99 6.81 -11.11
CA GLY A 121 4.20 7.71 -10.26
C GLY A 121 2.69 7.62 -10.52
N VAL A 122 2.28 7.63 -11.79
CA VAL A 122 0.87 7.46 -12.17
C VAL A 122 0.37 6.07 -11.79
N ALA A 123 1.16 5.02 -11.98
CA ALA A 123 0.78 3.65 -11.61
C ALA A 123 0.54 3.52 -10.10
N TYR A 124 1.35 4.17 -9.26
CA TYR A 124 1.15 4.22 -7.81
C TYR A 124 -0.12 4.99 -7.42
N LEU A 125 -0.39 6.14 -8.06
CA LEU A 125 -1.64 6.86 -7.85
C LEU A 125 -2.85 5.99 -8.21
N LEU A 126 -2.82 5.33 -9.37
CA LEU A 126 -3.89 4.43 -9.79
C LEU A 126 -4.06 3.24 -8.84
N ALA A 127 -2.95 2.68 -8.33
CA ALA A 127 -2.99 1.61 -7.33
C ALA A 127 -3.70 2.08 -6.04
N TRP A 128 -3.44 3.31 -5.59
CA TRP A 128 -4.15 3.89 -4.44
C TRP A 128 -5.63 4.14 -4.73
N LEU A 129 -6.01 4.57 -5.93
CA LEU A 129 -7.42 4.76 -6.28
C LEU A 129 -8.24 3.46 -6.20
N CYS A 130 -7.61 2.29 -6.37
CA CYS A 130 -8.25 0.99 -6.13
C CYS A 130 -8.68 0.78 -4.67
N TYR A 131 -8.17 1.56 -3.71
CA TYR A 131 -8.62 1.54 -2.33
C TYR A 131 -10.11 1.83 -2.21
N VAL A 132 -10.62 2.86 -2.92
CA VAL A 132 -12.01 3.34 -2.80
C VAL A 132 -13.04 2.26 -3.12
N PRO A 133 -13.01 1.59 -4.28
CA PRO A 133 -13.97 0.54 -4.59
C PRO A 133 -13.82 -0.70 -3.70
N VAL A 134 -12.63 -0.99 -3.17
CA VAL A 134 -12.44 -2.10 -2.21
C VAL A 134 -13.03 -1.73 -0.85
N PHE A 135 -12.76 -0.53 -0.37
CA PHE A 135 -13.31 -0.01 0.88
C PHE A 135 -14.84 0.00 0.83
N ALA A 136 -15.43 0.55 -0.24
CA ALA A 136 -16.88 0.61 -0.42
C ALA A 136 -17.56 -0.77 -0.48
N ARG A 137 -16.85 -1.81 -0.96
CA ARG A 137 -17.39 -3.19 -0.96
C ARG A 137 -17.31 -3.87 0.41
N VAL A 138 -16.31 -3.51 1.19
CA VAL A 138 -16.03 -4.17 2.48
C VAL A 138 -16.77 -3.46 3.63
N PHE A 139 -16.96 -2.15 3.51
CA PHE A 139 -17.65 -1.33 4.48
C PHE A 139 -19.15 -1.22 4.13
N ASP A 140 -20.01 -1.99 4.82
CA ASP A 140 -21.46 -1.83 4.74
C ASP A 140 -21.96 -0.83 5.81
N GLU A 141 -22.17 0.41 5.40
CA GLU A 141 -22.66 1.50 6.25
C GLU A 141 -24.04 1.21 6.87
N SER A 142 -24.86 0.39 6.20
CA SER A 142 -26.22 0.04 6.60
C SER A 142 -26.33 -1.24 7.46
N ALA A 143 -25.20 -1.86 7.81
CA ALA A 143 -25.18 -3.02 8.69
C ALA A 143 -25.68 -2.70 10.12
N ASP A 144 -25.36 -1.50 10.62
CA ASP A 144 -25.79 -1.04 11.95
C ASP A 144 -27.31 -0.73 11.99
N GLU A 145 -27.94 -0.33 10.88
CA GLU A 145 -29.39 -0.07 10.81
C GLU A 145 -30.24 -1.34 10.68
N ARG A 146 -29.68 -2.42 10.07
CA ARG A 146 -30.36 -3.72 9.94
C ARG A 146 -30.36 -4.54 11.22
N SER A 147 -29.61 -4.14 12.27
CA SER A 147 -29.69 -4.77 13.58
C SER A 147 -30.96 -4.33 14.32
N GLY A 148 -32.12 -4.74 13.81
CA GLY A 148 -33.38 -4.71 14.55
C GLY A 148 -33.32 -5.64 15.78
N PRO A 149 -34.25 -5.49 16.75
CA PRO A 149 -34.20 -6.23 18.00
C PRO A 149 -34.18 -7.73 17.73
N VAL A 150 -33.17 -8.41 18.27
CA VAL A 150 -33.06 -9.88 18.25
C VAL A 150 -34.29 -10.44 18.96
N ARG A 151 -35.25 -10.96 18.19
CA ARG A 151 -36.36 -11.72 18.76
C ARG A 151 -35.79 -13.06 19.24
N LEU A 152 -35.61 -13.18 20.54
CA LEU A 152 -35.39 -14.47 21.19
C LEU A 152 -36.74 -15.20 21.19
N SER A 153 -36.92 -16.11 20.23
CA SER A 153 -37.95 -17.14 20.26
C SER A 153 -37.36 -18.44 20.78
#